data_AF-X0SMM5-F1
#
_entry.id   AF-X0SMM5-F1
#
_cell.length_a   1.000
_cell.length_b   1.000
_cell.length_c   1.000
_cell.angle_alpha   90.00
_cell.angle_beta   90.00
_cell.angle_gamma   90.00
#
_symmetry.space_group_name_H-M   'P 1'
#
loop_
_entity.id
_entity.type
_entity.pdbx_description
1 polymer ?
#
loop_
_entity_poly.entity_id
_entity_poly.type
_entity_poly.pdbx_seq_one_letter_code
_entity_poly.pdbx_strand_id
1 'polypeptide(L)'
;RNPDAVPYIHEEFMETWGEIVKQKKAGKIIDIGISNHTEKTLDLLLADTDDYSRPVANQMEMHPLFQQTELLRYMYERGITCTGYMSLGSPQRPGRDRFKEHRADMLDPAIQSIAKEAGVTPARVCLNWAAQRENKTGGYVAMATRTDWMLENLKAATEDILTPEQMLRISGDGTVEHPGIDANNRLIWGQVFLWPEALGDWRILWNDSQVFETRDGYKKFKESFAKHYKVWQDTAVSVPH
;
A
#
# COMPACT_ATOMS: atom_id res chain seq x y z
N ARG A 1 -4.34 -20.83 5.33
CA ARG A 1 -4.40 -20.14 4.02
C ARG A 1 -5.61 -20.67 3.28
N ASN A 2 -6.31 -19.85 2.51
CA ASN A 2 -7.47 -20.29 1.73
C ASN A 2 -6.96 -21.04 0.48
N PRO A 3 -7.29 -22.35 0.31
CA PRO A 3 -6.87 -23.10 -0.88
C PRO A 3 -7.49 -22.57 -2.18
N ASP A 4 -8.60 -21.84 -2.07
CA ASP A 4 -9.36 -21.27 -3.18
C ASP A 4 -8.99 -19.81 -3.46
N ALA A 5 -7.99 -19.27 -2.76
CA ALA A 5 -7.45 -17.94 -3.10
C ALA A 5 -6.88 -17.96 -4.52
N VAL A 6 -7.10 -16.85 -5.24
CA VAL A 6 -6.63 -16.63 -6.61
C VAL A 6 -5.91 -15.28 -6.68
N PRO A 7 -5.04 -15.07 -7.69
CA PRO A 7 -4.49 -13.74 -8.00
C PRO A 7 -5.59 -12.74 -8.39
N TYR A 8 -5.19 -11.49 -8.63
CA TYR A 8 -6.06 -10.52 -9.29
C TYR A 8 -6.46 -11.04 -10.68
N ILE A 9 -7.77 -11.16 -10.89
CA ILE A 9 -8.39 -11.50 -12.18
C ILE A 9 -9.36 -10.37 -12.51
N HIS A 10 -9.08 -9.64 -13.59
CA HIS A 10 -9.76 -8.38 -13.91
C HIS A 10 -11.26 -8.57 -14.14
N GLU A 11 -11.67 -9.58 -14.91
CA GLU A 11 -13.09 -9.84 -15.17
C GLU A 11 -13.90 -10.03 -13.87
N GLU A 12 -13.37 -10.76 -12.89
CA GLU A 12 -14.04 -10.97 -11.58
C GLU A 12 -14.04 -9.71 -10.72
N PHE A 13 -12.95 -8.95 -10.79
CA PHE A 13 -12.90 -7.64 -10.14
C PHE A 13 -14.00 -6.74 -10.70
N MET A 14 -14.20 -6.73 -12.02
CA MET A 14 -15.23 -5.93 -12.69
C MET A 14 -16.65 -6.40 -12.39
N GLU A 15 -16.89 -7.70 -12.18
CA GLU A 15 -18.17 -8.20 -11.66
C GLU A 15 -18.52 -7.56 -10.30
N THR A 16 -17.55 -7.54 -9.38
CA THR A 16 -17.71 -6.91 -8.06
C THR A 16 -17.84 -5.40 -8.17
N TRP A 17 -17.01 -4.76 -9.00
CA TRP A 17 -17.05 -3.31 -9.24
C TRP A 17 -18.41 -2.88 -9.81
N GLY A 18 -18.99 -3.68 -10.71
CA GLY A 18 -20.33 -3.46 -11.26
C GLY A 18 -21.42 -3.41 -10.18
N GLU A 19 -21.36 -4.29 -9.18
CA GLU A 19 -22.29 -4.27 -8.05
C GLU A 19 -22.11 -3.02 -7.16
N ILE A 20 -20.87 -2.58 -6.94
CA ILE A 20 -20.56 -1.33 -6.22
C ILE A 20 -21.14 -0.12 -6.99
N VAL A 21 -20.96 -0.08 -8.31
CA VAL A 21 -21.51 0.96 -9.18
C VAL A 21 -23.05 0.98 -9.13
N LYS A 22 -23.72 -0.18 -9.06
CA LYS A 22 -25.19 -0.25 -8.85
C LYS A 22 -25.60 0.41 -7.53
N GLN A 23 -24.84 0.22 -6.44
CA GLN A 23 -25.12 0.90 -5.16
C GLN A 23 -24.92 2.41 -5.24
N LYS A 24 -23.93 2.89 -6.01
CA LYS A 24 -23.77 4.32 -6.33
C LYS A 24 -24.97 4.87 -7.10
N LYS A 25 -25.41 4.17 -8.16
CA LYS A 25 -26.62 4.52 -8.95
C LYS A 25 -27.89 4.57 -8.11
N ALA A 26 -27.99 3.72 -7.08
CA ALA A 26 -29.11 3.71 -6.14
C ALA A 26 -29.03 4.82 -5.07
N GLY A 27 -27.99 5.68 -5.08
CA GLY A 27 -27.80 6.77 -4.12
C GLY A 27 -27.34 6.32 -2.73
N LYS A 28 -26.92 5.07 -2.55
CA LYS A 28 -26.43 4.55 -1.26
C LYS A 28 -24.95 4.85 -1.03
N ILE A 29 -24.22 5.06 -2.12
CA ILE A 29 -22.80 5.39 -2.12
C ILE A 29 -22.66 6.70 -2.90
N ILE A 30 -21.96 7.67 -2.33
CA ILE A 30 -21.67 8.94 -3.00
C ILE A 30 -20.49 8.75 -3.95
N ASP A 31 -19.39 8.17 -3.45
CA ASP A 31 -18.15 7.94 -4.20
C ASP A 31 -17.60 6.54 -3.97
N ILE A 32 -16.86 6.04 -4.97
CA ILE A 32 -16.29 4.69 -5.00
C ILE A 32 -14.78 4.76 -5.17
N GLY A 33 -14.06 3.84 -4.53
CA GLY A 33 -12.60 3.81 -4.55
C GLY A 33 -12.08 2.40 -4.38
N ILE A 34 -10.77 2.28 -4.44
CA ILE A 34 -10.02 1.03 -4.37
C ILE A 34 -9.05 1.05 -3.19
N SER A 35 -8.43 -0.09 -2.92
CA SER A 35 -7.34 -0.20 -1.96
C SER A 35 -6.34 -1.23 -2.43
N ASN A 36 -5.05 -0.96 -2.20
CA ASN A 36 -3.94 -1.86 -2.53
C ASN A 36 -3.78 -2.16 -4.03
N HIS A 37 -4.21 -1.25 -4.92
CA HIS A 37 -3.92 -1.38 -6.35
C HIS A 37 -2.50 -0.96 -6.69
N THR A 38 -1.91 -1.73 -7.61
CA THR A 38 -0.67 -1.44 -8.33
C THR A 38 -0.96 -0.64 -9.61
N GLU A 39 0.08 -0.24 -10.34
CA GLU A 39 -0.08 0.45 -11.63
C GLU A 39 -0.86 -0.40 -12.64
N LYS A 40 -0.47 -1.67 -12.83
CA LYS A 40 -1.14 -2.54 -13.82
C LYS A 40 -2.60 -2.80 -13.50
N THR A 41 -2.93 -3.03 -12.22
CA THR A 41 -4.31 -3.27 -11.80
C THR A 41 -5.16 -2.00 -11.84
N LEU A 42 -4.56 -0.82 -11.68
CA LEU A 42 -5.23 0.45 -11.92
C LEU A 42 -5.49 0.65 -13.43
N ASP A 43 -4.49 0.49 -14.28
CA ASP A 43 -4.64 0.72 -15.73
C ASP A 43 -5.77 -0.13 -16.33
N LEU A 44 -5.90 -1.41 -15.92
CA LEU A 44 -7.01 -2.26 -16.31
C LEU A 44 -8.37 -1.69 -15.84
N LEU A 45 -8.49 -1.32 -14.57
CA LEU A 45 -9.72 -0.72 -14.04
C LEU A 45 -10.10 0.58 -14.76
N LEU A 46 -9.12 1.42 -15.10
CA LEU A 46 -9.39 2.68 -15.79
C LEU A 46 -9.77 2.47 -17.26
N ALA A 47 -9.30 1.40 -17.91
CA ALA A 47 -9.69 1.06 -19.27
C ALA A 47 -11.18 0.68 -19.35
N ASP A 48 -11.72 0.06 -18.30
CA ASP A 48 -13.07 -0.49 -18.25
C ASP A 48 -14.07 0.37 -17.43
N THR A 49 -13.69 1.60 -17.06
CA THR A 49 -14.56 2.53 -16.34
C THR A 49 -14.76 3.86 -17.06
N ASP A 50 -15.97 4.41 -16.94
CA ASP A 50 -16.31 5.77 -17.37
C ASP A 50 -16.20 6.77 -16.20
N ASP A 51 -16.39 8.07 -16.45
CA ASP A 51 -16.30 9.10 -15.41
C ASP A 51 -17.21 8.84 -14.20
N TYR A 52 -18.36 8.18 -14.40
CA TYR A 52 -19.29 7.88 -13.32
C TYR A 52 -18.80 6.73 -12.44
N SER A 53 -18.21 5.70 -13.06
CA SER A 53 -17.76 4.45 -12.43
C SER A 53 -16.25 4.41 -12.13
N ARG A 54 -15.51 5.46 -12.48
CA ARG A 54 -14.10 5.61 -12.18
C ARG A 54 -13.86 5.66 -10.66
N PRO A 55 -12.84 4.97 -10.11
CA PRO A 55 -12.46 5.14 -8.72
C PRO A 55 -11.99 6.58 -8.48
N VAL A 56 -12.34 7.17 -7.33
CA VAL A 56 -11.87 8.52 -6.95
C VAL A 56 -10.70 8.49 -5.97
N ALA A 57 -10.48 7.35 -5.32
CA ALA A 57 -9.44 7.20 -4.31
C ALA A 57 -8.83 5.79 -4.28
N ASN A 58 -7.55 5.71 -3.87
CA ASN A 58 -6.84 4.48 -3.53
C ASN A 58 -6.32 4.57 -2.10
N GLN A 59 -6.74 3.66 -1.23
CA GLN A 59 -6.14 3.52 0.11
C GLN A 59 -5.00 2.50 0.07
N MET A 60 -3.80 2.91 0.43
CA MET A 60 -2.58 2.11 0.32
C MET A 60 -1.67 2.29 1.53
N GLU A 61 -0.73 1.38 1.72
CA GLU A 61 0.28 1.52 2.78
C GLU A 61 1.19 2.71 2.53
N MET A 62 1.23 3.70 3.42
CA MET A 62 2.20 4.79 3.31
C MET A 62 2.63 5.26 4.68
N HIS A 63 3.94 5.21 4.90
CA HIS A 63 4.60 5.69 6.12
C HIS A 63 6.05 6.08 5.79
N PRO A 64 6.78 6.79 6.68
CA PRO A 64 8.09 7.36 6.34
C PRO A 64 9.12 6.38 5.77
N LEU A 65 9.13 5.12 6.23
CA LEU A 65 10.03 4.08 5.74
C LEU A 65 9.50 3.30 4.53
N PHE A 66 8.28 3.58 4.08
CA PHE A 66 7.66 2.99 2.88
C PHE A 66 6.74 4.01 2.21
N GLN A 67 7.34 4.89 1.39
CA GLN A 67 6.69 6.11 0.96
C GLN A 67 5.89 5.95 -0.32
N GLN A 68 6.28 5.01 -1.18
CA GLN A 68 5.61 4.72 -2.46
C GLN A 68 5.37 5.99 -3.31
N THR A 69 6.37 6.88 -3.39
CA THR A 69 6.26 8.21 -4.03
C THR A 69 5.90 8.10 -5.52
N GLU A 70 6.47 7.14 -6.24
CA GLU A 70 6.22 6.91 -7.65
C GLU A 70 4.76 6.50 -7.88
N LEU A 71 4.28 5.51 -7.12
CA LEU A 71 2.89 5.04 -7.21
C LEU A 71 1.90 6.13 -6.80
N LEU A 72 2.22 6.92 -5.78
CA LEU A 72 1.42 8.08 -5.36
C LEU A 72 1.28 9.11 -6.50
N ARG A 73 2.39 9.51 -7.13
CA ARG A 73 2.37 10.44 -8.27
C ARG A 73 1.62 9.88 -9.46
N TYR A 74 1.86 8.61 -9.80
CA TYR A 74 1.17 7.90 -10.88
C TYR A 74 -0.36 7.90 -10.71
N MET A 75 -0.84 7.67 -9.47
CA MET A 75 -2.26 7.71 -9.11
C MET A 75 -2.81 9.14 -9.19
N TYR A 76 -2.08 10.12 -8.66
CA TYR A 76 -2.47 11.53 -8.66
C TYR A 76 -2.61 12.12 -10.07
N GLU A 77 -1.67 11.81 -10.98
CA GLU A 77 -1.72 12.22 -12.40
C GLU A 77 -2.96 11.68 -13.12
N ARG A 78 -3.56 10.60 -12.61
CA ARG A 78 -4.80 9.99 -13.10
C ARG A 78 -6.04 10.48 -12.35
N GLY A 79 -5.91 11.50 -11.50
CA GLY A 79 -7.01 12.05 -10.71
C GLY A 79 -7.47 11.16 -9.56
N ILE A 80 -6.63 10.22 -9.10
CA ILE A 80 -6.94 9.32 -7.97
C ILE A 80 -6.30 9.88 -6.70
N THR A 81 -7.12 10.15 -5.69
CA THR A 81 -6.62 10.59 -4.38
C THR A 81 -6.07 9.41 -3.58
N CYS A 82 -4.89 9.54 -2.99
CA CYS A 82 -4.30 8.47 -2.19
C CYS A 82 -4.38 8.77 -0.69
N THR A 83 -4.78 7.76 0.09
CA THR A 83 -4.73 7.82 1.56
C THR A 83 -3.86 6.71 2.12
N GLY A 84 -2.94 7.08 3.01
CA GLY A 84 -2.00 6.18 3.65
C GLY A 84 -2.62 5.49 4.85
N TYR A 85 -2.74 4.17 4.84
CA TYR A 85 -2.88 3.42 6.08
C TYR A 85 -1.50 3.17 6.71
N MET A 86 -1.48 2.73 7.97
CA MET A 86 -0.25 2.38 8.70
C MET A 86 0.75 3.54 8.84
N SER A 87 0.31 4.80 8.78
CA SER A 87 1.18 5.98 8.84
C SER A 87 1.99 6.16 10.13
N LEU A 88 1.76 5.30 11.13
CA LEU A 88 2.54 5.19 12.38
C LEU A 88 3.27 3.83 12.51
N GLY A 89 3.31 3.01 11.46
CA GLY A 89 3.84 1.65 11.45
C GLY A 89 2.99 0.60 12.19
N SER A 90 1.81 0.99 12.69
CA SER A 90 0.89 0.20 13.54
C SER A 90 1.62 -0.61 14.63
N PRO A 91 2.08 0.08 15.70
CA PRO A 91 2.87 -0.55 16.76
C PRO A 91 2.15 -1.71 17.46
N GLN A 92 0.80 -1.72 17.42
CA GLN A 92 -0.05 -2.74 18.03
C GLN A 92 -0.52 -3.83 17.06
N ARG A 93 0.04 -3.90 15.84
CA ARG A 93 -0.35 -4.93 14.87
C ARG A 93 -0.10 -6.35 15.42
N PRO A 94 -0.95 -7.33 15.06
CA PRO A 94 -0.84 -8.70 15.55
C PRO A 94 0.54 -9.31 15.28
N GLY A 95 1.02 -10.15 16.20
CA GLY A 95 2.34 -10.78 16.06
C GLY A 95 2.54 -11.57 14.75
N ARG A 96 1.47 -12.18 14.22
CA ARG A 96 1.48 -12.90 12.93
C ARG A 96 1.81 -12.02 11.71
N ASP A 97 1.64 -10.70 11.86
CA ASP A 97 1.85 -9.69 10.83
C ASP A 97 3.12 -8.87 11.11
N ARG A 98 3.93 -9.26 12.11
CA ARG A 98 5.22 -8.64 12.46
C ARG A 98 6.36 -9.59 12.10
N PHE A 99 7.26 -9.10 11.26
CA PHE A 99 8.44 -9.82 10.83
C PHE A 99 9.71 -9.11 11.33
N LYS A 100 10.80 -9.86 11.51
CA LYS A 100 12.06 -9.33 12.08
C LYS A 100 12.70 -8.26 11.19
N GLU A 101 12.38 -8.28 9.90
CA GLU A 101 12.82 -7.35 8.87
C GLU A 101 12.13 -5.99 9.00
N HIS A 102 10.98 -5.93 9.68
CA HIS A 102 10.20 -4.70 9.81
C HIS A 102 10.85 -3.71 10.76
N ARG A 103 11.04 -2.49 10.26
CA ARG A 103 11.50 -1.34 11.04
C ARG A 103 10.32 -0.51 11.52
N ALA A 104 10.47 0.15 12.67
CA ALA A 104 9.46 1.05 13.21
C ALA A 104 9.80 2.50 12.88
N ASP A 105 8.91 3.21 12.17
CA ASP A 105 9.14 4.58 11.72
C ASP A 105 9.48 5.53 12.88
N MET A 106 8.76 5.40 13.99
CA MET A 106 8.97 6.25 15.16
C MET A 106 10.32 6.02 15.85
N LEU A 107 11.05 4.94 15.55
CA LEU A 107 12.39 4.69 16.08
C LEU A 107 13.49 5.09 15.11
N ASP A 108 13.14 5.56 13.91
CA ASP A 108 14.14 5.99 12.93
C ASP A 108 14.89 7.24 13.44
N PRO A 109 16.23 7.29 13.33
CA PRO A 109 17.02 8.42 13.81
C PRO A 109 16.60 9.77 13.23
N ALA A 110 16.18 9.82 11.96
CA ALA A 110 15.74 11.08 11.34
C ALA A 110 14.44 11.57 11.99
N ILE A 111 13.47 10.66 12.19
CA ILE A 111 12.20 10.98 12.84
C ILE A 111 12.42 11.43 14.28
N GLN A 112 13.29 10.75 15.04
CA GLN A 112 13.63 11.11 16.42
C GLN A 112 14.31 12.49 16.50
N SER A 113 15.24 12.79 15.60
CA SER A 113 15.92 14.09 15.53
C SER A 113 14.94 15.21 15.24
N ILE A 114 14.10 15.05 14.21
CA ILE A 114 13.11 16.05 13.80
C ILE A 114 12.08 16.29 14.92
N ALA A 115 11.64 15.22 15.59
CA ALA A 115 10.73 15.32 16.73
C ALA A 115 11.32 16.20 17.85
N LYS A 116 12.61 16.00 18.17
CA LYS A 116 13.33 16.83 19.15
C LYS A 116 13.48 18.29 18.71
N GLU A 117 13.84 18.52 17.44
CA GLU A 117 13.98 19.87 16.87
C GLU A 117 12.66 20.64 16.88
N ALA A 118 11.55 19.98 16.54
CA ALA A 118 10.22 20.57 16.47
C ALA A 118 9.47 20.58 17.81
N GLY A 119 10.01 19.95 18.86
CA GLY A 119 9.37 19.87 20.17
C GLY A 119 8.06 19.05 20.19
N VAL A 120 7.94 18.06 19.30
CA VAL A 120 6.75 17.20 19.17
C VAL A 120 7.11 15.72 19.33
N THR A 121 6.11 14.84 19.33
CA THR A 121 6.35 13.39 19.38
C THR A 121 6.79 12.83 18.03
N PRO A 122 7.53 11.69 17.98
CA PRO A 122 7.82 10.98 16.74
C PRO A 122 6.57 10.64 15.92
N ALA A 123 5.49 10.22 16.60
CA ALA A 123 4.21 9.96 15.94
C ALA A 123 3.68 11.19 15.21
N ARG A 124 3.85 12.37 15.83
CA ARG A 124 3.43 13.63 15.24
C ARG A 124 4.21 13.96 13.97
N VAL A 125 5.52 13.73 13.97
CA VAL A 125 6.37 13.87 12.77
C VAL A 125 5.89 12.96 11.65
N CYS A 126 5.63 11.67 11.93
CA CYS A 126 5.17 10.73 10.91
C CYS A 126 3.84 11.17 10.26
N LEU A 127 2.87 11.64 11.05
CA LEU A 127 1.58 12.09 10.52
C LEU A 127 1.67 13.43 9.79
N ASN A 128 2.49 14.37 10.27
CA ASN A 128 2.75 15.61 9.56
C ASN A 128 3.45 15.37 8.24
N TRP A 129 4.43 14.46 8.19
CA TRP A 129 5.04 14.05 6.94
C TRP A 129 3.99 13.50 5.97
N ALA A 130 3.12 12.62 6.47
CA ALA A 130 2.07 12.02 5.65
C ALA A 130 1.12 13.09 5.07
N ALA A 131 0.73 14.10 5.86
CA ALA A 131 -0.17 15.19 5.43
C ALA A 131 0.50 16.27 4.56
N GLN A 132 1.79 16.56 4.78
CA GLN A 132 2.50 17.65 4.13
C GLN A 132 3.19 17.24 2.82
N ARG A 133 3.48 15.95 2.63
CA ARG A 133 4.21 15.47 1.45
C ARG A 133 3.45 15.71 0.15
N GLU A 134 4.19 15.79 -0.95
CA GLU A 134 3.67 15.87 -2.31
C GLU A 134 2.55 16.94 -2.46
N ASN A 135 2.81 18.18 -2.04
CA ASN A 135 1.81 19.27 -2.08
C ASN A 135 0.48 18.93 -1.38
N LYS A 136 0.54 18.22 -0.25
CA LYS A 136 -0.64 17.75 0.51
C LYS A 136 -1.55 16.79 -0.24
N THR A 137 -1.01 16.06 -1.21
CA THR A 137 -1.73 14.99 -1.91
C THR A 137 -1.65 13.65 -1.16
N GLY A 138 -0.71 13.52 -0.21
CA GLY A 138 -0.69 12.42 0.74
C GLY A 138 -1.73 12.65 1.85
N GLY A 139 -2.79 11.83 1.87
CA GLY A 139 -3.66 11.71 3.04
C GLY A 139 -3.16 10.61 3.98
N TYR A 140 -3.73 10.51 5.19
CA TYR A 140 -3.52 9.36 6.07
C TYR A 140 -4.78 8.95 6.81
N VAL A 141 -4.78 7.70 7.27
CA VAL A 141 -5.77 7.17 8.21
C VAL A 141 -5.04 6.61 9.41
N ALA A 142 -5.26 7.23 10.57
CA ALA A 142 -4.64 6.83 11.84
C ALA A 142 -5.73 6.43 12.84
N MET A 143 -5.66 5.19 13.34
CA MET A 143 -6.57 4.70 14.36
C MET A 143 -6.06 5.08 15.76
N ALA A 144 -6.96 5.60 16.60
CA ALA A 144 -6.71 5.89 18.00
C ALA A 144 -7.97 5.62 18.82
N THR A 145 -7.80 5.08 20.02
CA THR A 145 -8.89 4.84 20.99
C THR A 145 -8.82 5.75 22.21
N ARG A 146 -7.74 6.54 22.34
CA ARG A 146 -7.57 7.53 23.40
C ARG A 146 -7.78 8.93 22.84
N THR A 147 -8.52 9.75 23.57
CA THR A 147 -8.90 11.11 23.15
C THR A 147 -7.69 12.03 22.94
N ASP A 148 -6.64 11.89 23.75
CA ASP A 148 -5.40 12.65 23.60
C ASP A 148 -4.70 12.34 22.27
N TRP A 149 -4.64 11.06 21.87
CA TRP A 149 -4.09 10.65 20.58
C TRP A 149 -4.97 11.08 19.41
N MET A 150 -6.30 11.03 19.54
CA MET A 150 -7.21 11.53 18.50
C MET A 150 -6.99 13.02 18.24
N LEU A 151 -6.85 13.82 19.31
CA LEU A 151 -6.55 15.25 19.19
C LEU A 151 -5.18 15.49 18.53
N GLU A 152 -4.14 14.78 18.95
CA GLU A 152 -2.80 14.92 18.38
C GLU A 152 -2.74 14.51 16.91
N ASN A 153 -3.48 13.46 16.51
CA ASN A 153 -3.64 13.09 15.12
C ASN A 153 -4.34 14.23 14.34
N LEU A 154 -5.48 14.72 14.81
CA LEU A 154 -6.24 15.79 14.11
C LEU A 154 -5.43 17.08 13.91
N LYS A 155 -4.68 17.49 14.94
CA LYS A 155 -3.77 18.62 14.82
C LYS A 155 -2.72 18.38 13.71
N ALA A 156 -2.23 17.14 13.51
CA ALA A 156 -1.25 16.83 12.46
C ALA A 156 -1.80 17.02 11.05
N ALA A 157 -3.12 16.91 10.89
CA ALA A 157 -3.80 17.19 9.62
C ALA A 157 -4.08 18.69 9.39
N THR A 158 -3.90 19.55 10.39
CA THR A 158 -4.33 20.97 10.35
C THR A 158 -3.20 21.97 10.59
N GLU A 159 -2.06 21.51 11.11
CA GLU A 159 -0.90 22.34 11.41
C GLU A 159 0.31 21.84 10.62
N ASP A 160 0.85 22.66 9.72
CA ASP A 160 2.09 22.34 9.02
C ASP A 160 3.29 22.66 9.91
N ILE A 161 3.89 21.65 10.54
CA ILE A 161 5.01 21.84 11.49
C ILE A 161 6.38 21.50 10.88
N LEU A 162 6.42 20.68 9.82
CA LEU A 162 7.68 20.26 9.21
C LEU A 162 8.15 21.30 8.21
N THR A 163 9.40 21.73 8.34
CA THR A 163 10.05 22.61 7.36
C THR A 163 10.37 21.85 6.07
N PRO A 164 10.62 22.54 4.94
CA PRO A 164 11.06 21.88 3.71
C PRO A 164 12.32 21.02 3.91
N GLU A 165 13.26 21.49 4.73
CA GLU A 165 14.48 20.74 5.07
C GLU A 165 14.16 19.44 5.84
N GLN A 166 13.24 19.51 6.82
CA GLN A 166 12.81 18.32 7.57
C GLN A 166 12.03 17.35 6.67
N MET A 167 11.20 17.86 5.76
CA MET A 167 10.52 17.04 4.76
C MET A 167 11.50 16.36 3.80
N LEU A 168 12.56 17.06 3.39
CA LEU A 168 13.62 16.53 2.53
C LEU A 168 14.44 15.44 3.23
N ARG A 169 14.75 15.61 4.53
CA ARG A 169 15.41 14.56 5.33
C ARG A 169 14.62 13.26 5.40
N ILE A 170 13.27 13.33 5.36
CA ILE A 170 12.42 12.15 5.37
C ILE A 170 12.23 11.61 3.94
N SER A 171 11.81 12.46 3.01
CA SER A 171 11.37 12.03 1.69
C SER A 171 12.50 11.82 0.70
N GLY A 172 13.60 12.53 0.89
CA GLY A 172 14.65 12.65 -0.11
C GLY A 172 14.19 13.37 -1.37
N ASP A 173 15.12 13.54 -2.30
CA ASP A 173 14.87 14.05 -3.66
C ASP A 173 15.40 13.09 -4.74
N GLY A 174 15.83 11.88 -4.35
CA GLY A 174 16.43 10.88 -5.23
C GLY A 174 17.92 11.08 -5.49
N THR A 175 18.55 12.09 -4.90
CA THR A 175 20.00 12.31 -4.97
C THR A 175 20.75 11.56 -3.87
N VAL A 176 22.07 11.44 -4.01
CA VAL A 176 22.94 10.82 -2.99
C VAL A 176 23.08 11.73 -1.77
N GLU A 177 22.97 13.04 -1.99
CA GLU A 177 23.05 14.08 -0.96
C GLU A 177 21.81 14.09 -0.07
N HIS A 178 20.62 13.84 -0.63
CA HIS A 178 19.36 13.75 0.10
C HIS A 178 18.64 12.42 -0.18
N PRO A 179 19.18 11.30 0.36
CA PRO A 179 18.64 9.97 0.07
C PRO A 179 17.27 9.72 0.75
N GLY A 180 16.87 10.57 1.69
CA GLY A 180 15.67 10.34 2.51
C GLY A 180 15.81 9.10 3.40
N ILE A 181 14.68 8.61 3.90
CA ILE A 181 14.60 7.40 4.74
C ILE A 181 13.70 6.31 4.18
N ASP A 182 13.20 6.42 2.93
CA ASP A 182 12.47 5.32 2.32
C ASP A 182 13.37 4.09 2.25
N ALA A 183 12.97 3.02 2.93
CA ALA A 183 13.73 1.79 3.04
C ALA A 183 13.00 0.62 2.37
N ASN A 184 11.96 0.89 1.58
CA ASN A 184 11.05 -0.11 1.04
C ASN A 184 10.49 -1.03 2.15
N ASN A 185 10.24 -0.47 3.34
CA ASN A 185 9.89 -1.20 4.56
C ASN A 185 8.39 -1.54 4.61
N ARG A 186 7.89 -2.29 3.62
CA ARG A 186 6.50 -2.73 3.61
C ARG A 186 6.19 -3.58 4.84
N LEU A 187 5.23 -3.15 5.65
CA LEU A 187 4.73 -3.80 6.85
C LEU A 187 3.55 -4.73 6.55
N ILE A 188 2.74 -4.44 5.54
CA ILE A 188 1.62 -5.29 5.12
C ILE A 188 2.04 -6.12 3.89
N TRP A 189 2.50 -7.34 4.15
CA TRP A 189 2.92 -8.27 3.10
C TRP A 189 1.74 -8.94 2.39
N GLY A 190 0.59 -9.11 3.07
CA GLY A 190 -0.58 -9.77 2.49
C GLY A 190 -0.47 -11.29 2.44
N GLN A 191 0.39 -11.89 3.27
CA GLN A 191 0.68 -13.32 3.35
C GLN A 191 -0.55 -14.21 3.62
N VAL A 192 -1.65 -13.62 4.09
CA VAL A 192 -2.95 -14.28 4.29
C VAL A 192 -3.80 -14.37 3.02
N PHE A 193 -3.50 -13.54 2.01
CA PHE A 193 -4.20 -13.45 0.71
C PHE A 193 -3.51 -14.24 -0.40
N LEU A 194 -2.39 -14.90 -0.11
CA LEU A 194 -1.64 -15.64 -1.12
C LEU A 194 -2.39 -16.90 -1.59
N TRP A 195 -2.34 -17.11 -2.90
CA TRP A 195 -2.83 -18.29 -3.59
C TRP A 195 -1.71 -19.35 -3.73
N PRO A 196 -2.04 -20.61 -4.07
CA PRO A 196 -1.07 -21.70 -4.13
C PRO A 196 0.13 -21.43 -5.06
N GLU A 197 -0.13 -20.86 -6.24
CA GLU A 197 0.91 -20.59 -7.25
C GLU A 197 1.86 -19.43 -6.88
N ALA A 198 1.59 -18.70 -5.79
CA ALA A 198 2.53 -17.74 -5.22
C ALA A 198 3.64 -18.41 -4.39
N LEU A 199 3.54 -19.71 -4.08
CA LEU A 199 4.53 -20.48 -3.30
C LEU A 199 4.94 -19.81 -1.96
N GLY A 200 4.04 -19.01 -1.38
CA GLY A 200 4.31 -18.26 -0.15
C GLY A 200 5.18 -17.01 -0.31
N ASP A 201 5.59 -16.67 -1.53
CA ASP A 201 6.29 -15.41 -1.82
C ASP A 201 5.29 -14.25 -1.88
N TRP A 202 5.30 -13.43 -0.84
CA TRP A 202 4.40 -12.29 -0.72
C TRP A 202 4.68 -11.20 -1.75
N ARG A 203 5.89 -11.12 -2.32
CA ARG A 203 6.28 -10.08 -3.28
C ARG A 203 5.48 -10.17 -4.57
N ILE A 204 5.01 -11.38 -4.91
CA ILE A 204 4.16 -11.64 -6.08
C ILE A 204 2.85 -10.86 -6.02
N LEU A 205 2.33 -10.56 -4.81
CA LEU A 205 1.12 -9.76 -4.63
C LEU A 205 1.30 -8.31 -5.12
N TRP A 206 2.54 -7.80 -5.17
CA TRP A 206 2.84 -6.38 -5.34
C TRP A 206 3.66 -6.04 -6.58
N ASN A 207 4.04 -7.04 -7.39
CA ASN A 207 4.98 -6.86 -8.50
C ASN A 207 4.37 -7.09 -9.90
N ASP A 208 3.05 -7.18 -9.99
CA ASP A 208 2.29 -7.33 -11.24
C ASP A 208 2.58 -8.57 -12.10
N SER A 209 3.38 -9.51 -11.59
CA SER A 209 3.80 -10.73 -12.30
C SER A 209 2.67 -11.75 -12.49
N GLN A 210 1.65 -11.71 -11.64
CA GLN A 210 0.51 -12.62 -11.67
C GLN A 210 -0.80 -11.84 -11.62
N VAL A 211 -0.98 -10.97 -12.61
CA VAL A 211 -2.22 -10.22 -12.88
C VAL A 211 -2.80 -10.75 -14.18
N PHE A 212 -4.05 -11.20 -14.14
CA PHE A 212 -4.74 -11.80 -15.27
C PHE A 212 -5.96 -10.97 -15.66
N GLU A 213 -6.21 -10.84 -16.96
CA GLU A 213 -7.44 -10.18 -17.43
C GLU A 213 -8.66 -11.11 -17.31
N THR A 214 -8.47 -12.40 -17.58
CA THR A 214 -9.56 -13.40 -17.61
C THR A 214 -9.26 -14.65 -16.78
N ARG A 215 -10.31 -15.34 -16.30
CA ARG A 215 -10.22 -16.64 -15.59
C ARG A 215 -9.62 -17.69 -16.49
N ASP A 216 -9.93 -17.67 -17.79
CA ASP A 216 -9.31 -18.57 -18.77
C ASP A 216 -7.80 -18.34 -18.90
N GLY A 217 -7.36 -17.08 -18.83
CA GLY A 217 -5.95 -16.72 -18.77
C GLY A 217 -5.27 -17.31 -17.53
N TYR A 218 -5.87 -17.14 -16.35
CA TYR A 218 -5.37 -17.73 -15.11
C TYR A 218 -5.37 -19.26 -15.16
N LYS A 219 -6.41 -19.89 -15.71
CA LYS A 219 -6.49 -21.35 -15.85
C LYS A 219 -5.35 -21.92 -16.69
N LYS A 220 -5.06 -21.30 -17.84
CA LYS A 220 -3.92 -21.69 -18.70
C LYS A 220 -2.59 -21.55 -17.95
N PHE A 221 -2.41 -20.45 -17.22
CA PHE A 221 -1.23 -20.26 -16.37
C PHE A 221 -1.11 -21.36 -15.32
N LYS A 222 -2.20 -21.65 -14.59
CA LYS A 222 -2.24 -22.66 -13.54
C LYS A 222 -1.90 -24.06 -14.04
N GLU A 223 -2.44 -24.44 -15.21
CA GLU A 223 -2.10 -25.72 -15.85
C GLU A 223 -0.62 -25.80 -16.25
N SER A 224 -0.06 -24.71 -16.80
CA SER A 224 1.36 -24.63 -17.15
C SER A 224 2.25 -24.67 -15.90
N PHE A 225 1.89 -23.90 -14.87
CA PHE A 225 2.58 -23.86 -13.59
C PHE A 225 2.60 -25.24 -12.94
N ALA A 226 1.47 -25.96 -12.89
CA ALA A 226 1.42 -27.30 -12.31
C ALA A 226 2.34 -28.30 -13.02
N LYS A 227 2.40 -28.25 -14.35
CA LYS A 227 3.33 -29.08 -15.14
C LYS A 227 4.79 -28.75 -14.82
N HIS A 228 5.13 -27.46 -14.82
CA HIS A 228 6.50 -27.01 -14.52
C HIS A 228 6.90 -27.34 -13.08
N TYR A 229 6.02 -27.06 -12.12
CA TYR A 229 6.26 -27.28 -10.70
C TYR A 229 6.45 -28.75 -10.37
N LYS A 230 5.71 -29.65 -11.03
CA LYS A 230 5.94 -31.09 -10.91
C LYS A 230 7.35 -31.50 -11.37
N VAL A 231 7.78 -31.04 -12.54
CA VAL A 231 9.14 -31.29 -13.03
C VAL A 231 10.18 -30.71 -12.09
N TRP A 232 9.94 -29.51 -11.56
CA TRP A 232 10.83 -28.90 -10.57
C TRP A 232 10.91 -29.73 -9.29
N GLN A 233 9.79 -30.24 -8.75
CA GLN A 233 9.80 -31.12 -7.58
C GLN A 233 10.57 -32.42 -7.83
N ASP A 234 10.44 -32.99 -9.03
CA ASP A 234 11.12 -34.25 -9.40
C ASP A 234 12.63 -34.06 -9.64
N THR A 235 13.07 -32.84 -10.00
CA THR A 235 14.47 -32.55 -10.41
C THR A 235 15.24 -31.64 -9.45
N ALA A 236 14.56 -30.93 -8.56
CA ALA A 236 15.20 -30.08 -7.58
C ALA A 236 15.93 -30.94 -6.54
N VAL A 237 17.26 -30.83 -6.52
CA VAL A 237 18.08 -31.38 -5.44
C VAL A 237 17.78 -30.56 -4.19
N SER A 238 17.37 -31.22 -3.10
CA SER A 238 17.22 -30.57 -1.80
C SER A 238 18.56 -29.97 -1.39
N VAL A 239 18.66 -28.64 -1.34
CA VAL A 239 19.80 -27.97 -0.73
C VAL A 239 19.61 -28.08 0.78
N PRO A 240 20.51 -28.77 1.52
CA PRO A 240 20.42 -28.83 2.98
C PRO A 240 20.39 -27.40 3.54
N HIS A 241 19.42 -27.13 4.41
CA HIS A 241 19.32 -25.88 5.16
C HIS A 241 20.41 -25.77 6.21
#